data_AF-A0A6G2FV91-F1
#
_entry.id   AF-A0A6G2FV91-F1
#
_cell.length_a   1.000
_cell.length_b   1.000
_cell.length_c   1.000
_cell.angle_alpha   90.00
_cell.angle_beta   90.00
_cell.angle_gamma   90.00
#
_symmetry.space_group_name_H-M   'P 1'
#
loop_
_entity.id
_entity.type
_entity.pdbx_description
1 polymer ?
#
loop_
_entity_poly.entity_id
_entity_poly.type
_entity_poly.pdbx_seq_one_letter_code
_entity_poly.pdbx_strand_id
1 'polypeptide(L)'
;MSAPPVETARRAATSRVTLGVFALLLAAWAGFAAGVAPGELFFPLFPAFAAAFFLDTVAYNQLGLRAPWLFYPLAFACLYAEAVCVGWIVRRVRTRGESTGDRPEDA
;
A
#
# COMPACT_ATOMS: atom_id res chain seq x y z
N MET A 1 -20.84 -3.98 19.16
CA MET A 1 -19.45 -4.30 19.54
C MET A 1 -18.55 -4.04 18.34
N SER A 2 -17.68 -3.03 18.42
CA SER A 2 -16.67 -2.76 17.39
C SER A 2 -15.63 -3.90 17.38
N ALA A 3 -15.33 -4.43 16.19
CA ALA A 3 -14.29 -5.44 16.06
C ALA A 3 -12.93 -4.86 16.53
N PRO A 4 -12.06 -5.67 17.17
CA PRO A 4 -10.76 -5.19 17.61
C PRO A 4 -9.95 -4.66 16.41
N PRO A 5 -9.08 -3.65 16.61
CA PRO A 5 -8.37 -2.99 15.52
C PRO A 5 -7.55 -3.96 14.66
N VAL A 6 -7.06 -5.04 15.25
CA VAL A 6 -6.30 -6.12 14.58
C VAL A 6 -7.15 -6.91 13.58
N GLU A 7 -8.40 -7.23 13.93
CA GLU A 7 -9.31 -7.97 13.04
C GLU A 7 -9.74 -7.09 11.85
N THR A 8 -9.87 -5.79 12.11
CA THR A 8 -10.18 -4.79 11.09
C THR A 8 -9.01 -4.61 10.11
N ALA A 9 -7.78 -4.58 10.63
CA ALA A 9 -6.55 -4.54 9.84
C ALA A 9 -6.36 -5.82 9.02
N ARG A 10 -6.62 -7.00 9.60
CA ARG A 10 -6.54 -8.29 8.90
C ARG A 10 -7.54 -8.38 7.75
N ARG A 11 -8.79 -7.95 7.96
CA ARG A 11 -9.81 -7.89 6.89
C ARG A 11 -9.47 -6.84 5.83
N ALA A 12 -8.81 -5.74 6.20
CA ALA A 12 -8.33 -4.77 5.24
C ALA A 12 -7.18 -5.35 4.41
N ALA A 13 -6.25 -6.08 5.03
CA ALA A 13 -5.11 -6.67 4.35
C ALA A 13 -5.51 -7.64 3.24
N THR A 14 -6.56 -8.45 3.47
CA THR A 14 -7.04 -9.42 2.48
C THR A 14 -8.20 -8.91 1.62
N SER A 15 -8.50 -7.61 1.65
CA SER A 15 -9.60 -7.07 0.87
C SER A 15 -9.29 -7.08 -0.63
N ARG A 16 -10.31 -7.28 -1.48
CA ARG A 16 -10.16 -7.21 -2.94
C ARG A 16 -9.60 -5.86 -3.40
N VAL A 17 -9.91 -4.79 -2.67
CA VAL A 17 -9.38 -3.45 -2.93
C VAL A 17 -7.88 -3.43 -2.72
N THR A 18 -7.41 -3.93 -1.57
CA THR A 18 -5.97 -4.02 -1.24
C THR A 18 -5.23 -4.86 -2.26
N LEU A 19 -5.75 -6.04 -2.62
CA LEU A 19 -5.13 -6.89 -3.63
C LEU A 19 -5.12 -6.24 -5.02
N GLY A 20 -6.19 -5.53 -5.39
CA GLY A 20 -6.26 -4.79 -6.65
C GLY A 20 -5.27 -3.63 -6.71
N VAL A 21 -5.18 -2.83 -5.64
CA VAL A 21 -4.20 -1.75 -5.52
C VAL A 21 -2.78 -2.30 -5.56
N PHE A 22 -2.52 -3.39 -4.83
CA PHE A 22 -1.22 -4.05 -4.83
C PHE A 22 -0.83 -4.55 -6.23
N ALA A 23 -1.76 -5.21 -6.93
CA ALA A 23 -1.54 -5.67 -8.29
C ALA A 23 -1.27 -4.50 -9.26
N LEU A 24 -1.98 -3.38 -9.10
CA LEU A 24 -1.78 -2.18 -9.91
C LEU A 24 -0.43 -1.53 -9.65
N LEU A 25 0.00 -1.44 -8.39
CA LEU A 25 1.33 -0.97 -8.01
C LEU A 25 2.43 -1.88 -8.57
N LEU A 26 2.26 -3.21 -8.51
CA LEU A 26 3.19 -4.15 -9.14
C LEU A 26 3.25 -3.98 -10.65
N ALA A 27 2.11 -3.79 -11.31
CA ALA A 27 2.06 -3.55 -12.75
C ALA A 27 2.75 -2.23 -13.12
N ALA A 28 2.54 -1.17 -12.33
CA ALA A 28 3.24 0.10 -12.50
C ALA A 28 4.76 -0.08 -12.34
N TRP A 29 5.20 -0.82 -11.32
CA TRP A 29 6.63 -1.11 -11.15
C TRP A 29 7.20 -1.92 -12.32
N ALA A 30 6.51 -2.97 -12.77
CA ALA A 30 6.92 -3.75 -13.94
C ALA A 30 7.01 -2.88 -15.20
N GLY A 31 6.05 -1.97 -15.39
CA GLY A 31 6.05 -1.00 -16.49
C GLY A 31 7.22 -0.02 -16.42
N PHE A 32 7.59 0.44 -15.23
CA PHE A 32 8.78 1.26 -14.99
C PHE A 32 10.06 0.50 -15.36
N ALA A 33 10.20 -0.72 -14.84
CA ALA A 33 11.36 -1.57 -15.08
C ALA A 33 11.51 -1.91 -16.57
N ALA A 34 10.41 -2.02 -17.30
CA ALA A 34 10.38 -2.25 -18.74
C ALA A 34 10.53 -0.97 -19.59
N GLY A 35 10.53 0.23 -18.97
CA GLY A 35 10.65 1.52 -19.68
C GLY A 35 9.42 1.90 -20.52
N VAL A 36 8.24 1.38 -20.20
CA VAL A 36 7.02 1.47 -21.05
C VAL A 36 6.19 2.72 -20.78
N ALA A 37 6.37 3.38 -19.64
CA ALA A 37 5.52 4.50 -19.20
C ALA A 37 6.32 5.73 -18.75
N PRO A 38 5.75 6.94 -18.91
CA PRO A 38 6.36 8.20 -18.46
C PRO A 38 6.52 8.27 -16.93
N GLY A 39 7.55 8.99 -16.49
CA GLY A 39 8.01 9.07 -15.11
C GLY A 39 6.94 9.45 -14.09
N GLU A 40 5.96 10.28 -14.48
CA GLU A 40 4.93 10.77 -13.56
C GLU A 40 3.96 9.67 -13.09
N LEU A 41 3.77 8.61 -13.88
CA LEU A 41 2.89 7.49 -13.51
C LEU A 41 3.43 6.66 -12.34
N PHE A 42 4.69 6.87 -11.95
CA PHE A 42 5.36 6.12 -10.88
C PHE A 42 5.40 6.87 -9.55
N PHE A 43 4.84 8.08 -9.47
CA PHE A 43 4.74 8.84 -8.22
C PHE A 43 4.13 8.02 -7.06
N PRO A 44 3.10 7.18 -7.29
CA PRO A 44 2.54 6.32 -6.25
C PRO A 44 3.49 5.21 -5.75
N LEU A 45 4.58 4.89 -6.46
CA LEU A 45 5.56 3.89 -6.01
C LEU A 45 6.62 4.51 -5.08
N PHE A 46 6.74 5.83 -5.09
CA PHE A 46 7.80 6.55 -4.41
C PHE A 46 7.84 6.28 -2.89
N PRO A 47 6.71 6.29 -2.15
CA PRO A 47 6.74 6.08 -0.70
C PRO A 47 7.24 4.67 -0.34
N ALA A 48 6.70 3.64 -1.00
CA ALA A 48 7.15 2.26 -0.79
C ALA A 48 8.64 2.08 -1.15
N PHE A 49 9.12 2.66 -2.25
CA PHE A 49 10.53 2.53 -2.64
C PHE A 49 11.45 3.30 -1.73
N ALA A 50 11.09 4.50 -1.29
CA ALA A 50 11.86 5.25 -0.30
C ALA A 50 12.00 4.45 1.00
N ALA A 51 10.92 3.83 1.47
CA ALA A 51 10.94 2.96 2.65
C ALA A 51 11.82 1.71 2.43
N ALA A 52 11.69 1.05 1.28
CA ALA A 52 12.50 -0.12 0.95
C ALA A 52 13.99 0.22 0.85
N PHE A 53 14.35 1.33 0.19
CA PHE A 53 15.74 1.83 0.13
C PHE A 53 16.29 2.17 1.51
N PHE A 54 15.49 2.82 2.36
CA PHE A 54 15.89 3.14 3.72
C PHE A 54 16.16 1.86 4.53
N LEU A 55 15.27 0.87 4.46
CA LEU A 55 15.43 -0.41 5.15
C LEU A 55 16.62 -1.21 4.62
N ASP A 56 16.84 -1.23 3.31
CA ASP A 56 17.98 -1.89 2.68
C ASP A 56 19.31 -1.22 3.11
N THR A 57 19.32 0.10 3.18
CA THR A 57 20.46 0.89 3.68
C THR A 57 20.74 0.60 5.14
N VAL A 58 19.70 0.54 5.99
CA VAL A 58 19.84 0.19 7.40
C VAL A 58 20.33 -1.25 7.55
N ALA A 59 19.81 -2.20 6.78
CA ALA A 59 20.25 -3.58 6.81
C ALA A 59 21.73 -3.73 6.41
N TYR A 60 22.16 -3.01 5.38
CA TYR A 60 23.55 -3.01 4.95
C TYR A 60 24.47 -2.33 5.98
N ASN A 61 24.12 -1.12 6.44
CA ASN A 61 25.00 -0.30 7.29
C ASN A 61 25.01 -0.72 8.76
N GLN A 62 23.85 -1.06 9.34
CA GLN A 62 23.72 -1.35 10.77
C GLN A 62 23.80 -2.84 11.08
N LEU A 63 23.36 -3.70 10.17
CA LEU A 63 23.35 -5.15 10.38
C LEU A 63 24.44 -5.88 9.60
N GLY A 64 25.18 -5.18 8.72
CA GLY A 64 26.22 -5.79 7.87
C GLY A 64 25.68 -6.80 6.85
N LEU A 65 24.36 -6.79 6.59
CA LEU A 65 23.72 -7.73 5.68
C LEU A 65 24.06 -7.37 4.23
N ARG A 66 25.02 -8.11 3.67
CA ARG A 66 25.44 -7.97 2.26
C ARG A 66 24.59 -8.83 1.34
N ALA A 67 23.29 -8.49 1.28
CA ALA A 67 22.33 -9.18 0.44
C ALA A 67 21.92 -8.25 -0.73
N PRO A 68 22.60 -8.30 -1.90
CA PRO A 68 22.33 -7.40 -3.02
C PRO A 68 20.91 -7.53 -3.60
N TRP A 69 20.19 -8.58 -3.23
CA TRP A 69 18.82 -8.85 -3.64
C TRP A 69 17.78 -8.43 -2.60
N LEU A 70 18.19 -7.91 -1.43
CA LEU A 70 17.30 -7.62 -0.30
C LEU A 70 16.33 -6.46 -0.58
N PHE A 71 16.72 -5.54 -1.46
CA PHE A 71 15.85 -4.47 -1.92
C PHE A 71 14.53 -4.97 -2.51
N TYR A 72 14.55 -6.02 -3.35
CA TYR A 72 13.34 -6.51 -4.03
C TYR A 72 12.24 -7.05 -3.08
N PRO A 73 12.53 -7.94 -2.11
CA PRO A 73 11.53 -8.39 -1.15
C PRO A 73 11.09 -7.25 -0.22
N LEU A 74 11.98 -6.31 0.15
CA LEU A 74 11.60 -5.12 0.92
C LEU A 74 10.64 -4.22 0.13
N ALA A 75 10.93 -3.97 -1.15
CA ALA A 75 10.05 -3.22 -2.04
C ALA A 75 8.69 -3.88 -2.17
N PHE A 76 8.64 -5.20 -2.36
CA PHE A 76 7.39 -5.97 -2.36
C PHE A 76 6.59 -5.79 -1.06
N ALA A 77 7.26 -5.91 0.09
CA ALA A 77 6.61 -5.76 1.39
C ALA A 77 6.08 -4.32 1.60
N CYS A 78 6.86 -3.31 1.23
CA CYS A 78 6.47 -1.91 1.33
C CYS A 78 5.31 -1.56 0.38
N LEU A 79 5.32 -2.06 -0.86
CA LEU A 79 4.20 -1.88 -1.80
C LEU A 79 2.92 -2.52 -1.28
N TYR A 80 3.02 -3.70 -0.67
CA TYR A 80 1.87 -4.34 -0.05
C TYR A 80 1.36 -3.51 1.14
N ALA A 81 2.25 -3.04 2.01
CA ALA A 81 1.88 -2.18 3.14
C ALA A 81 1.17 -0.89 2.66
N GLU A 82 1.68 -0.26 1.60
CA GLU A 82 1.05 0.90 0.96
C GLU A 82 -0.35 0.57 0.43
N ALA A 83 -0.52 -0.58 -0.23
CA ALA A 83 -1.83 -1.05 -0.69
C ALA A 83 -2.82 -1.29 0.47
N VAL A 84 -2.35 -1.82 1.61
CA VAL A 84 -3.18 -2.01 2.81
C VAL A 84 -3.64 -0.65 3.36
N CYS A 85 -2.74 0.34 3.41
CA CYS A 85 -3.07 1.70 3.83
C CYS A 85 -4.14 2.32 2.92
N VAL A 86 -3.98 2.21 1.61
CA VAL A 86 -4.97 2.71 0.63
C VAL A 86 -6.31 1.99 0.80
N GLY A 87 -6.32 0.66 0.89
CA GLY A 87 -7.54 -0.12 1.10
C GLY A 87 -8.27 0.25 2.39
N TRP A 88 -7.52 0.53 3.46
CA TRP A 88 -8.07 1.02 4.72
C TRP A 88 -8.68 2.42 4.61
N ILE A 89 -8.00 3.35 3.94
CA ILE A 89 -8.50 4.72 3.70
C ILE A 89 -9.79 4.67 2.88
N VAL A 90 -9.81 3.92 1.76
CA VAL A 90 -10.98 3.77 0.88
C VAL A 90 -12.18 3.23 1.68
N ARG A 91 -11.95 2.18 2.49
CA ARG A 91 -13.00 1.62 3.34
C ARG A 91 -13.52 2.64 4.35
N ARG A 92 -12.63 3.40 4.99
CA ARG A 92 -13.00 4.43 5.96
C ARG A 92 -13.81 5.56 5.32
N VAL A 93 -13.44 6.00 4.12
CA VAL A 93 -14.19 7.01 3.36
C VAL A 93 -15.58 6.50 3.00
N ARG A 94 -15.68 5.26 2.48
CA ARG A 94 -16.98 4.65 2.15
C ARG A 94 -17.91 4.57 3.35
N THR A 95 -17.40 4.11 4.49
CA THR A 95 -18.21 4.02 5.72
C THR A 95 -18.66 5.39 6.25
N ARG A 96 -17.88 6.45 6.03
CA ARG A 96 -18.26 7.82 6.42
C ARG A 96 -19.30 8.43 5.48
N GLY A 97 -19.21 8.13 4.19
CA GLY A 97 -20.21 8.55 3.19
C GLY A 97 -21.58 7.92 3.46
N GLU A 98 -21.62 6.63 3.80
CA GLU A 98 -22.86 5.92 4.17
C GLU A 98 -23.52 6.49 5.44
N SER A 99 -22.75 6.99 6.42
CA SER A 99 -23.31 7.62 7.63
C SER A 99 -23.85 9.04 7.43
N THR A 100 -23.55 9.69 6.30
CA THR A 100 -24.00 11.06 6.01
C THR A 100 -25.26 11.08 5.12
N GLY A 101 -25.54 9.98 4.41
CA GLY A 101 -26.71 9.84 3.53
C GLY A 101 -28.01 9.42 4.22
N ASP A 102 -28.00 9.19 5.54
CA ASP A 102 -29.13 8.68 6.32
C ASP A 102 -29.78 9.74 7.24
N ARG A 103 -29.67 11.03 6.86
CA ARG A 103 -30.61 12.04 7.37
C ARG A 103 -31.77 12.12 6.38
N PRO A 104 -32.93 11.50 6.68
CA PRO A 104 -34.14 11.88 5.99
C PRO A 104 -34.38 13.37 6.27
N GLU A 105 -34.33 14.17 5.21
CA GLU A 105 -34.94 15.50 5.18
C GLU A 105 -36.45 15.29 5.16
N ASP A 106 -37.01 14.89 6.30
CA ASP A 106 -38.46 14.87 6.50
C ASP A 106 -38.87 16.27 6.96
N ALA A 107 -39.39 16.99 5.96
CA ALA A 107 -40.17 18.21 6.05
C ALA A 107 -41.52 18.01 6.77
#